data_AF-A0A3Q9FXB5-F1
#
_entry.id   AF-A0A3Q9FXB5-F1
#
_cell.length_a   1.000
_cell.length_b   1.000
_cell.length_c   1.000
_cell.angle_alpha   90.00
_cell.angle_beta   90.00
_cell.angle_gamma   90.00
#
_symmetry.space_group_name_H-M   'P 1'
#
loop_
_entity.id
_entity.type
_entity.pdbx_description
1 polymer ?
#
loop_
_entity_poly.entity_id
_entity_poly.type
_entity_poly.pdbx_seq_one_letter_code
_entity_poly.pdbx_strand_id
1 'polypeptide(L)'
;MVPRRGLCGGPDPVALIEIDLYGELMIAASMADEERLSVDRIDEVLRVVRPVRRTEPGNPAGPANPVGSANPAGPGKASGAQ
;
A
#
# COMPACT_ATOMS: atom_id res chain seq x y z
N MET A 1 2.18 -37.27 -5.27
CA MET A 1 0.72 -37.22 -5.03
C MET A 1 0.51 -37.27 -3.52
N VAL A 2 0.31 -36.11 -2.88
CA VAL A 2 0.12 -36.03 -1.42
C VAL A 2 -1.25 -36.62 -1.09
N PRO A 3 -1.37 -37.55 -0.14
CA PRO A 3 -2.67 -38.10 0.20
C PRO A 3 -3.47 -36.98 0.88
N ARG A 4 -4.53 -36.51 0.21
CA ARG A 4 -5.59 -35.76 0.88
C ARG A 4 -6.29 -36.77 1.77
N ARG A 5 -5.87 -36.86 3.03
CA ARG A 5 -6.68 -37.51 4.07
C ARG A 5 -7.97 -36.69 4.16
N GLY A 6 -8.97 -37.10 3.40
CA GLY A 6 -10.36 -36.87 3.79
C GLY A 6 -10.52 -37.54 5.13
N LEU A 7 -10.61 -36.72 6.19
CA LEU A 7 -10.98 -37.21 7.50
C LEU A 7 -12.44 -37.71 7.37
N CYS A 8 -12.65 -39.00 7.59
CA CYS A 8 -13.96 -39.65 7.61
C CYS A 8 -14.69 -39.36 8.94
N GLY A 9 -14.64 -38.11 9.36
CA GLY A 9 -15.21 -37.55 10.58
C GLY A 9 -15.24 -36.05 10.32
N GLY A 10 -16.41 -35.45 10.50
CA GLY A 10 -16.64 -34.05 10.17
C GLY A 10 -15.66 -33.10 10.87
N PRO A 11 -15.72 -31.80 10.53
CA PRO A 11 -14.95 -30.79 11.24
C PRO A 11 -15.14 -30.93 12.76
N ASP A 12 -14.03 -30.83 13.50
CA ASP A 12 -14.02 -30.91 14.95
C ASP A 12 -14.93 -29.82 15.53
N PRO A 13 -15.95 -30.16 16.36
CA PRO A 13 -16.88 -29.19 16.91
C PRO A 13 -16.18 -28.13 17.77
N VAL A 14 -15.06 -28.46 18.42
CA VAL A 14 -14.29 -27.47 19.18
C VAL A 14 -13.65 -26.46 18.24
N ALA A 15 -12.98 -26.92 17.18
CA ALA A 15 -12.41 -26.05 16.15
C ALA A 15 -13.46 -25.13 15.50
N LEU A 16 -14.69 -25.60 15.29
CA LEU A 16 -15.76 -24.76 14.72
C LEU A 16 -16.15 -23.62 15.66
N ILE A 17 -16.30 -23.92 16.96
CA ILE A 17 -16.62 -22.90 17.98
C ILE A 17 -15.48 -21.89 18.10
N GLU A 18 -14.22 -22.35 18.01
CA GLU A 18 -13.06 -21.47 18.02
C GLU A 18 -13.03 -20.55 16.80
N ILE A 19 -13.34 -21.05 15.60
CA ILE A 19 -13.41 -20.24 14.38
C ILE A 19 -14.46 -19.13 14.53
N ASP A 20 -15.65 -19.46 15.05
CA ASP A 20 -16.71 -18.49 15.26
C ASP A 20 -16.29 -17.41 16.29
N LEU A 21 -15.68 -17.83 17.41
CA LEU A 21 -15.17 -16.91 18.43
C LEU A 21 -14.08 -15.98 17.88
N TYR A 22 -13.09 -16.51 17.15
CA TYR A 22 -12.02 -15.71 16.58
C TYR A 22 -12.53 -14.78 15.46
N GLY A 23 -13.56 -15.19 14.72
CA GLY A 23 -14.24 -14.36 13.73
C GLY A 23 -14.81 -13.09 14.37
N GLU A 24 -15.58 -13.25 15.44
CA GLU A 24 -16.16 -12.12 16.18
C GLU A 24 -15.07 -11.21 16.78
N LEU A 25 -14.00 -11.78 17.35
CA LEU A 25 -12.89 -11.00 17.89
C LEU A 25 -12.13 -10.21 16.82
N MET A 26 -11.96 -10.76 15.62
CA MET A 26 -11.28 -10.06 14.51
C MET A 26 -12.10 -8.88 14.00
N ILE A 27 -13.44 -9.01 13.96
CA ILE A 27 -14.34 -7.91 13.62
C ILE A 27 -14.29 -6.84 14.71
N ALA A 28 -14.44 -7.23 15.98
CA ALA A 28 -14.37 -6.31 17.11
C ALA A 28 -13.04 -5.55 17.15
N ALA A 29 -11.90 -6.24 16.95
CA ALA A 29 -10.57 -5.62 16.88
C ALA A 29 -10.42 -4.68 15.68
N SER A 30 -11.03 -5.01 14.53
CA SER A 30 -10.98 -4.15 13.34
C SER A 30 -11.86 -2.90 13.46
N MET A 31 -12.90 -2.96 14.29
CA MET A 31 -13.81 -1.85 14.58
C MET A 31 -13.38 -1.03 15.80
N ALA A 32 -12.51 -1.57 16.65
CA ALA A 32 -11.93 -0.82 17.75
C ALA A 32 -11.22 0.41 17.20
N ASP A 33 -11.46 1.57 17.82
CA ASP A 33 -10.88 2.87 17.45
C ASP A 33 -9.41 2.96 17.92
N GLU A 34 -8.66 1.87 17.74
CA GLU A 34 -7.24 1.85 18.01
C GLU A 34 -6.50 2.41 16.80
N GLU A 35 -5.53 3.29 17.07
CA GLU A 35 -4.73 3.88 16.03
C GLU A 35 -3.98 2.79 15.26
N ARG A 36 -4.08 2.83 13.93
CA ARG A 36 -3.31 1.94 13.03
C ARG A 36 -1.84 2.00 13.45
N LEU A 37 -1.24 0.83 13.71
CA LEU A 37 0.20 0.76 13.98
C LEU A 37 0.97 1.44 12.84
N SER A 38 2.00 2.22 13.20
CA SER A 38 2.90 2.79 12.21
C SER A 38 3.62 1.66 11.45
N VAL A 39 3.99 1.92 10.18
CA VAL A 39 4.67 0.92 9.35
C VAL A 39 5.97 0.43 10.01
N ASP A 40 6.71 1.32 10.69
CA ASP A 40 7.94 0.95 11.42
C ASP A 40 7.64 -0.01 12.58
N ARG A 41 6.54 0.21 13.33
CA ARG A 41 6.11 -0.66 14.43
C ARG A 41 5.58 -2.00 13.92
N ILE A 42 4.91 -2.01 12.77
CA ILE A 42 4.47 -3.23 12.10
C ILE A 42 5.69 -4.08 11.72
N ASP A 43 6.71 -3.49 11.13
CA ASP A 43 7.92 -4.21 10.74
C ASP A 43 8.69 -4.75 11.95
N GLU A 44 8.73 -4.00 13.06
CA GLU A 44 9.32 -4.45 14.33
C GLU A 44 8.60 -5.70 14.86
N VAL A 45 7.26 -5.66 14.94
CA VAL A 45 6.44 -6.79 15.42
C VAL A 45 6.57 -8.00 14.50
N LEU A 46 6.52 -7.78 13.18
CA LEU A 46 6.62 -8.84 12.18
C LEU A 46 8.07 -9.28 11.92
N ARG A 47 9.06 -8.58 12.49
CA ARG A 47 10.49 -8.79 12.26
C ARG A 47 10.86 -8.77 10.77
N VAL A 48 10.22 -7.88 10.02
CA VAL A 48 10.44 -7.72 8.58
C VAL A 48 11.69 -6.88 8.35
N VAL A 49 12.67 -7.43 7.61
CA VAL A 49 13.78 -6.64 7.09
C VAL A 49 13.30 -5.92 5.85
N ARG A 50 13.21 -4.58 5.88
CA ARG A 50 12.80 -3.82 4.69
C ARG A 50 13.80 -4.09 3.55
N PRO A 51 13.36 -4.56 2.38
CA PRO A 51 14.22 -4.58 1.22
C PRO A 51 14.60 -3.13 0.89
N VAL A 52 15.90 -2.88 0.73
CA VAL A 52 16.38 -1.60 0.19
C VAL A 52 15.65 -1.39 -1.13
N ARG A 53 14.85 -0.33 -1.21
CA ARG A 53 14.31 0.15 -2.49
C ARG A 53 15.54 0.33 -3.38
N ARG A 54 15.65 -0.46 -4.44
CA ARG A 54 16.66 -0.22 -5.47
C ARG A 54 16.28 1.14 -6.05
N THR A 55 16.84 2.22 -5.52
CA THR A 55 16.84 3.52 -6.17
C THR A 55 17.55 3.25 -7.48
N GLU A 56 16.80 3.12 -8.57
CA GLU A 56 17.42 3.05 -9.88
C GLU A 56 18.28 4.30 -10.01
N PRO A 57 19.61 4.17 -10.18
CA PRO A 57 20.46 5.33 -10.37
C PRO A 57 19.92 6.03 -11.62
N GLY A 58 19.49 7.28 -11.44
CA GLY A 58 18.81 8.04 -12.47
C GLY A 58 19.58 7.96 -13.79
N ASN A 59 18.92 7.43 -14.82
CA ASN A 59 19.42 7.47 -16.18
C ASN A 59 19.41 8.95 -16.63
N PRO A 60 20.56 9.61 -16.87
CA PRO A 60 20.56 10.98 -17.38
C PRO A 60 20.25 11.07 -18.89
N ALA A 61 19.86 9.98 -19.55
CA ALA A 61 19.56 9.96 -20.98
C ALA A 61 18.21 9.31 -21.28
N GLY A 62 17.12 9.98 -20.91
CA GLY A 62 15.86 9.88 -21.65
C GLY A 62 15.81 11.03 -22.66
N PRO A 63 15.38 10.82 -23.93
CA PRO A 63 15.23 11.95 -24.84
C PRO A 63 14.25 12.95 -24.21
N ALA A 64 14.70 14.19 -24.07
CA ALA A 64 13.87 15.30 -23.63
C ALA A 64 12.63 15.35 -24.54
N ASN A 65 11.47 15.01 -23.98
CA ASN A 65 10.20 15.36 -24.59
C ASN A 65 9.86 16.78 -24.12
N PRO A 66 10.02 17.82 -24.94
CA PRO A 66 9.47 19.12 -24.60
C PRO A 66 7.95 19.02 -24.75
N VAL A 67 7.24 18.69 -23.66
CA VAL A 67 5.81 18.96 -23.62
C VAL A 67 5.64 20.47 -23.65
N GLY A 68 5.16 20.94 -24.80
CA GLY A 68 5.03 22.34 -25.12
C GLY A 68 4.15 23.08 -24.11
N SER A 69 4.65 24.20 -23.63
CA SER A 69 3.81 25.29 -23.17
C SER A 69 4.24 26.55 -23.92
N ALA A 70 3.93 26.59 -25.22
CA ALA A 70 3.91 27.84 -25.96
C ALA A 70 2.68 28.63 -25.50
N ASN A 71 2.87 29.57 -24.58
CA ASN A 71 1.91 30.66 -24.39
C ASN A 71 2.26 31.74 -25.44
N PRO A 72 1.35 32.13 -26.36
CA PRO A 72 1.62 33.23 -27.25
C PRO A 72 1.65 34.54 -26.44
N ALA A 73 2.74 35.28 -26.62
CA ALA A 73 2.93 36.63 -26.10
C ALA A 73 1.76 37.53 -26.51
N GLY A 74 1.07 38.12 -25.53
CA GLY A 74 0.19 39.27 -25.78
C GLY A 74 1.04 40.49 -26.15
N PRO A 75 0.66 41.30 -27.15
CA PRO A 75 1.44 42.48 -27.51
C PRO A 75 1.28 43.55 -26.44
N GLY A 76 2.42 44.02 -25.92
CA GLY A 76 2.48 45.17 -25.03
C GLY A 76 1.93 46.42 -25.70
N LYS A 77 1.05 47.13 -24.99
CA LYS A 77 0.79 48.55 -25.24
C LYS A 77 1.73 49.32 -24.33
N ALA A 78 2.71 49.97 -24.97
CA ALA A 78 3.70 50.83 -24.34
C ALA A 78 3.00 51.97 -23.55
N SER A 79 3.42 52.13 -22.31
CA SER A 79 3.31 53.41 -21.61
C SER A 79 4.38 54.34 -22.18
N GLY A 80 3.96 55.50 -22.68
CA GLY A 80 4.83 56.58 -23.14
C GLY A 80 4.17 57.90 -22.79
N ALA A 81 4.80 58.61 -21.87
CA ALA A 81 4.40 59.90 -21.33
C ALA A 81 4.39 61.01 -22.39
N GLN A 82 3.47 61.97 -22.23
CA GLN A 82 3.72 63.41 -22.17
C GLN A 82 2.64 64.05 -21.29
#